data_AF-A0A453PSA5-F1
#
_entry.id   AF-A0A453PSA5-F1
#
_cell.length_a   1.000
_cell.length_b   1.000
_cell.length_c   1.000
_cell.angle_alpha   90.00
_cell.angle_beta   90.00
_cell.angle_gamma   90.00
#
_symmetry.space_group_name_H-M   'P 1'
#
loop_
_entity.id
_entity.type
_entity.pdbx_description
1 polymer ?
#
loop_
_entity_poly.entity_id
_entity_poly.type
_entity_poly.pdbx_seq_one_letter_code
_entity_poly.pdbx_strand_id
1 'polypeptide(L)'
;ITQLFSFVNIQLFNSLLLRRECCTFSNGEYVKAGLSLLEKWITDVSEEFAGTSWHELNYIRQAVGFLVIHQKRKKTLEEISQDLCPSLSLRQIYRICSMYWDDKYNTQGISNEVCTFSFGPFVF
;
A
#
# COMPACT_ATOMS: atom_id res chain seq x y z
N ILE A 1 -3.33 20.42 -11.16
CA ILE A 1 -3.70 19.64 -9.96
C ILE A 1 -2.80 18.42 -9.73
N THR A 2 -2.17 17.87 -10.77
CA THR A 2 -1.18 16.77 -10.75
C THR A 2 -0.13 16.86 -9.63
N GLN A 3 0.51 18.02 -9.43
CA GLN A 3 1.50 18.20 -8.35
C GLN A 3 0.92 17.99 -6.95
N LEU A 4 -0.34 18.39 -6.72
CA LEU A 4 -1.02 18.16 -5.45
C LEU A 4 -1.24 16.66 -5.21
N PHE A 5 -1.65 15.92 -6.25
CA PHE A 5 -1.83 14.47 -6.16
C PHE A 5 -0.51 13.74 -5.94
N SER A 6 0.55 14.15 -6.62
CA SER A 6 1.89 13.62 -6.39
C SER A 6 2.36 13.88 -4.95
N PHE A 7 2.10 15.07 -4.42
CA PHE A 7 2.38 15.40 -3.02
C PHE A 7 1.60 14.50 -2.05
N VAL A 8 0.28 14.35 -2.25
CA VAL A 8 -0.57 13.46 -1.45
C VAL A 8 -0.07 12.02 -1.51
N ASN A 9 0.28 11.53 -2.70
CA ASN A 9 0.83 10.20 -2.92
C ASN A 9 2.07 9.96 -2.03
N ILE A 10 3.07 10.82 -2.15
CA ILE A 10 4.34 10.69 -1.42
C ILE A 10 4.14 10.85 0.09
N GLN A 11 3.33 11.80 0.54
CA GLN A 11 3.12 12.04 1.98
C GLN A 11 2.43 10.85 2.66
N LEU A 12 1.36 10.33 2.07
CA LEU A 12 0.64 9.18 2.61
C LEU A 12 1.50 7.91 2.53
N PHE A 13 2.20 7.72 1.42
CA PHE A 13 3.05 6.56 1.25
C PHE A 13 4.25 6.57 2.21
N ASN A 14 4.88 7.73 2.44
CA ASN A 14 5.95 7.87 3.44
C ASN A 14 5.44 7.59 4.85
N SER A 15 4.20 7.98 5.16
CA SER A 15 3.59 7.64 6.45
C SER A 15 3.50 6.12 6.63
N LEU A 16 3.11 5.37 5.59
CA LEU A 16 3.13 3.91 5.61
C LEU A 16 4.55 3.35 5.79
N LEU A 17 5.56 3.90 5.11
CA LEU A 17 6.94 3.39 5.20
C LEU A 17 7.64 3.66 6.55
N LEU A 18 7.22 4.70 7.26
CA LEU A 18 7.88 5.17 8.47
C LEU A 18 7.17 4.72 9.76
N ARG A 19 5.86 4.45 9.70
CA ARG A 19 5.02 4.27 10.88
C ARG A 19 4.25 2.96 10.84
N ARG A 20 4.46 2.11 11.86
CA ARG A 20 3.86 0.78 11.94
C ARG A 20 2.34 0.84 12.12
N GLU A 21 1.87 1.81 12.90
CA GLU A 21 0.46 2.06 13.17
C GLU A 21 -0.34 2.43 11.92
N CYS A 22 0.32 2.86 10.85
CA CYS A 22 -0.36 3.15 9.59
C CYS A 22 -0.50 1.89 8.71
N CYS A 23 0.23 0.81 9.00
CA CYS A 23 0.22 -0.43 8.22
C CYS A 23 -0.80 -1.44 8.74
N THR A 24 -2.02 -1.02 9.07
CA THR A 24 -3.06 -1.97 9.52
C THR A 24 -4.12 -2.21 8.45
N PHE A 25 -4.85 -3.33 8.57
CA PHE A 25 -6.00 -3.59 7.70
C PHE A 25 -7.05 -2.49 7.81
N SER A 26 -7.42 -2.11 9.04
CA SER A 26 -8.42 -1.08 9.29
C SER A 26 -7.99 0.29 8.73
N ASN A 27 -6.72 0.67 8.91
CA ASN A 27 -6.22 1.91 8.31
C ASN A 27 -6.20 1.83 6.78
N GLY A 28 -5.85 0.66 6.22
CA GLY A 28 -5.96 0.40 4.78
C GLY A 28 -7.37 0.63 4.24
N GLU A 29 -8.40 0.09 4.91
CA GLU A 29 -9.79 0.32 4.51
C GLU A 29 -10.19 1.80 4.58
N TYR A 30 -9.78 2.49 5.65
CA TYR A 30 -10.04 3.92 5.82
C TYR A 30 -9.43 4.75 4.69
N VAL A 31 -8.14 4.54 4.39
CA VAL A 31 -7.45 5.26 3.31
C VAL A 31 -8.04 4.89 1.95
N LYS A 32 -8.42 3.61 1.74
CA LYS A 32 -9.06 3.17 0.50
C LYS A 32 -10.37 3.93 0.25
N ALA A 33 -11.22 4.05 1.26
CA ALA A 33 -12.46 4.81 1.16
C ALA A 33 -12.20 6.28 0.81
N GLY A 34 -11.20 6.91 1.44
CA GLY A 34 -10.78 8.28 1.12
C GLY A 34 -10.29 8.43 -0.32
N LEU A 35 -9.47 7.50 -0.82
CA LEU A 35 -9.00 7.49 -2.20
C LEU A 35 -10.16 7.32 -3.21
N SER A 36 -11.17 6.50 -2.91
CA SER A 36 -12.35 6.37 -3.77
C SER A 36 -13.20 7.65 -3.82
N LEU A 37 -13.34 8.36 -2.70
CA LEU A 37 -13.99 9.69 -2.69
C LEU A 37 -13.21 10.69 -3.54
N LEU A 38 -11.88 10.65 -3.45
CA LEU A 38 -10.99 11.51 -4.22
C LEU A 38 -11.06 11.19 -5.73
N GLU A 39 -11.08 9.92 -6.12
CA GLU A 39 -11.26 9.47 -7.50
C GLU A 39 -12.57 9.98 -8.09
N LYS A 40 -13.67 9.86 -7.33
CA LYS A 40 -14.98 10.38 -7.74
C LYS A 40 -14.92 11.89 -7.94
N TRP A 41 -14.36 12.63 -6.97
CA TRP A 41 -14.24 14.08 -7.08
C TRP A 41 -13.41 14.53 -8.30
N ILE A 42 -12.29 13.84 -8.58
CA ILE A 42 -11.48 14.08 -9.78
C ILE A 42 -12.30 13.89 -11.06
N THR A 43 -13.08 12.81 -11.11
CA THR A 43 -13.92 12.45 -12.26
C THR A 43 -15.03 13.48 -12.46
N ASP A 44 -15.68 13.92 -11.39
CA ASP A 44 -16.78 14.89 -11.42
C ASP A 44 -16.32 16.30 -11.83
N VAL A 45 -15.08 16.68 -11.49
CA VAL A 45 -14.54 18.03 -11.76
C VAL A 45 -13.83 18.12 -13.10
N SER A 46 -13.29 17.01 -13.63
CA SER A 46 -12.42 17.08 -14.81
C SER A 46 -12.37 15.79 -15.63
N GLU A 47 -13.27 15.63 -16.61
CA GLU A 47 -13.17 14.53 -17.59
C GLU A 47 -11.82 14.54 -18.33
N GLU A 48 -11.24 15.71 -18.60
CA GLU A 48 -9.97 15.86 -19.31
C GLU A 48 -8.71 15.54 -18.44
N PHE A 49 -8.79 15.73 -17.12
CA PHE A 49 -7.65 15.55 -16.20
C PHE A 49 -7.74 14.30 -15.32
N ALA A 50 -8.86 13.56 -15.41
CA ALA A 50 -9.11 12.42 -14.54
C ALA A 50 -8.04 11.32 -14.69
N GLY A 51 -7.64 11.01 -15.93
CA GLY A 51 -6.65 9.96 -16.20
C GLY A 51 -5.25 10.31 -15.70
N THR A 52 -4.78 11.53 -15.96
CA THR A 52 -3.41 11.96 -15.64
C THR A 52 -3.22 12.19 -14.15
N SER A 53 -4.19 12.82 -13.49
CA SER A 53 -4.10 13.18 -12.07
C SER A 53 -4.27 11.97 -11.15
N TRP A 54 -5.11 11.00 -11.53
CA TRP A 54 -5.31 9.77 -10.77
C TRP A 54 -4.12 8.82 -10.82
N HIS A 55 -3.34 8.88 -11.92
CA HIS A 55 -2.14 8.07 -12.08
C HIS A 55 -1.02 8.47 -11.09
N GLU A 56 -0.99 9.74 -10.69
CA GLU A 56 -0.03 10.26 -9.71
C GLU A 56 -0.17 9.64 -8.31
N LEU A 57 -1.30 9.00 -7.99
CA LEU A 57 -1.56 8.34 -6.70
C LEU A 57 -1.14 6.86 -6.67
N ASN A 58 -0.34 6.41 -7.63
CA ASN A 58 0.02 5.00 -7.83
C ASN A 58 0.60 4.32 -6.58
N TYR A 59 1.54 4.94 -5.86
CA TYR A 59 2.22 4.31 -4.72
C TYR A 59 1.25 4.05 -3.56
N ILE A 60 0.50 5.07 -3.16
CA ILE A 60 -0.46 4.93 -2.07
C ILE A 60 -1.59 3.97 -2.45
N ARG A 61 -2.07 3.98 -3.70
CA ARG A 61 -3.12 3.06 -4.17
C ARG A 61 -2.67 1.61 -4.13
N GLN A 62 -1.45 1.33 -4.60
CA GLN A 62 -0.90 -0.02 -4.59
C GLN A 62 -0.61 -0.49 -3.16
N ALA A 63 0.01 0.36 -2.33
CA ALA A 63 0.27 0.05 -0.93
C ALA A 63 -1.03 -0.23 -0.17
N VAL A 64 -2.05 0.59 -0.33
CA VAL A 64 -3.37 0.38 0.30
C VAL A 64 -4.06 -0.85 -0.26
N GLY A 65 -3.98 -1.09 -1.57
CA GLY A 65 -4.48 -2.31 -2.22
C GLY A 65 -3.86 -3.57 -1.59
N PHE A 66 -2.55 -3.54 -1.33
CA PHE A 66 -1.86 -4.57 -0.57
C PHE A 66 -2.40 -4.65 0.88
N LEU A 67 -2.49 -3.54 1.62
CA LEU A 67 -2.95 -3.55 3.02
C LEU A 67 -4.35 -4.17 3.19
N VAL A 68 -5.26 -4.00 2.23
CA VAL A 68 -6.64 -4.51 2.32
C VAL A 68 -6.85 -5.87 1.66
N ILE A 69 -5.83 -6.47 1.02
CA ILE A 69 -6.03 -7.76 0.35
C ILE A 69 -6.28 -8.87 1.38
N HIS A 70 -7.27 -9.72 1.11
CA HIS A 70 -7.50 -10.93 1.90
C HIS A 70 -6.53 -12.04 1.47
N GLN A 71 -6.24 -12.97 2.38
CA GLN A 71 -5.39 -14.15 2.11
C GLN A 71 -3.94 -13.81 1.67
N LYS A 72 -3.34 -12.71 2.18
CA LYS A 72 -1.94 -12.30 1.93
C LYS A 72 -0.93 -13.46 2.01
N ARG A 73 -1.16 -14.44 2.88
CA ARG A 73 -0.31 -15.63 3.05
C ARG A 73 -0.15 -16.50 1.81
N LYS A 74 -1.13 -16.49 0.93
CA LYS A 74 -1.14 -17.30 -0.29
C LYS A 74 -0.44 -16.60 -1.46
N LYS A 75 -0.02 -15.34 -1.27
CA LYS A 75 0.64 -14.55 -2.30
C LYS A 75 2.14 -14.61 -2.14
N THR A 76 2.85 -14.91 -3.23
CA THR A 76 4.30 -14.84 -3.27
C THR A 76 4.78 -13.39 -3.36
N LEU A 77 6.07 -13.16 -3.10
CA LEU A 77 6.65 -11.85 -3.28
C LEU A 77 6.60 -11.40 -4.74
N GLU A 78 6.80 -12.31 -5.70
CA GLU A 78 6.68 -12.02 -7.12
C GLU A 78 5.27 -11.54 -7.47
N GLU A 79 4.22 -12.23 -7.02
CA GLU A 79 2.83 -11.79 -7.24
C GLU A 79 2.56 -10.43 -6.60
N ILE A 80 3.09 -10.18 -5.39
CA ILE A 80 2.94 -8.87 -4.74
C ILE A 80 3.68 -7.78 -5.55
N SER A 81 4.91 -8.06 -6.00
CA SER A 81 5.75 -7.10 -6.70
C SER A 81 5.28 -6.82 -8.13
N GLN A 82 4.76 -7.82 -8.83
CA GLN A 82 4.40 -7.71 -10.25
C GLN A 82 2.92 -7.38 -10.45
N ASP A 83 2.03 -7.96 -9.65
CA ASP A 83 0.58 -7.79 -9.87
C ASP A 83 -0.04 -6.71 -8.98
N LEU A 84 0.40 -6.63 -7.71
CA LEU A 84 -0.23 -5.72 -6.73
C LEU A 84 0.48 -4.36 -6.65
N CYS A 85 1.81 -4.38 -6.65
CA CYS A 85 2.65 -3.24 -6.36
C CYS A 85 3.75 -2.96 -7.40
N PRO A 86 3.46 -2.94 -8.72
CA PRO A 86 4.47 -2.77 -9.77
C PRO A 86 5.19 -1.41 -9.75
N SER A 87 4.63 -0.40 -9.08
CA SER A 87 5.27 0.91 -8.92
C SER A 87 6.12 1.00 -7.66
N LEU A 88 6.12 -0.01 -6.79
CA LEU A 88 6.92 -0.02 -5.57
C LEU A 88 8.20 -0.84 -5.76
N SER A 89 9.31 -0.37 -5.19
CA SER A 89 10.53 -1.18 -5.11
C SER A 89 10.36 -2.34 -4.13
N LEU A 90 11.10 -3.43 -4.35
CA LEU A 90 11.13 -4.58 -3.42
C LEU A 90 11.41 -4.15 -1.98
N ARG A 91 12.34 -3.21 -1.76
CA ARG A 91 12.66 -2.69 -0.42
C ARG A 91 11.45 -2.04 0.26
N GLN A 92 10.66 -1.26 -0.48
CA GLN A 92 9.45 -0.62 0.04
C GLN A 92 8.36 -1.65 0.34
N ILE A 93 8.18 -2.64 -0.55
CA ILE A 93 7.26 -3.76 -0.34
C ILE A 93 7.62 -4.50 0.95
N TYR A 94 8.88 -4.93 1.10
CA TYR A 94 9.37 -5.59 2.32
C TYR A 94 9.15 -4.75 3.58
N ARG A 95 9.38 -3.43 3.49
CA ARG A 95 9.17 -2.52 4.61
C ARG A 95 7.70 -2.52 5.06
N ILE A 96 6.77 -2.37 4.11
CA ILE A 96 5.33 -2.41 4.42
C ILE A 96 4.91 -3.80 4.93
N CYS A 97 5.39 -4.87 4.31
CA CYS A 97 5.12 -6.24 4.74
C CYS A 97 5.55 -6.49 6.19
N SER A 98 6.76 -6.09 6.56
CA SER A 98 7.28 -6.29 7.93
C SER A 98 6.58 -5.44 8.98
N MET A 99 6.00 -4.30 8.61
CA MET A 99 5.23 -3.45 9.52
C MET A 99 3.74 -3.80 9.59
N TYR A 100 3.22 -4.56 8.63
CA TYR A 100 1.80 -4.85 8.54
C TYR A 100 1.25 -5.62 9.74
N TRP A 101 0.07 -5.22 10.19
CA TRP A 101 -0.68 -5.91 11.24
C TRP A 101 -2.17 -5.99 10.93
N ASP A 102 -2.77 -7.17 11.10
CA ASP A 102 -4.21 -7.36 10.93
C ASP A 102 -4.95 -7.13 12.25
N ASP A 103 -5.50 -5.93 12.41
CA ASP A 103 -6.17 -5.48 13.63
C ASP A 103 -7.67 -5.77 13.69
N LYS A 104 -8.27 -6.30 12.61
CA LYS A 104 -9.73 -6.44 12.47
C LYS A 104 -10.21 -7.89 12.52
N TYR A 105 -9.52 -8.80 11.84
CA TYR A 105 -10.00 -10.18 11.70
C TYR A 105 -9.16 -11.19 12.48
N ASN A 106 -8.13 -10.73 13.20
CA ASN A 106 -7.16 -11.56 13.92
C ASN A 106 -6.58 -12.67 13.02
N THR A 107 -6.59 -12.46 11.70
CA THR A 107 -6.10 -13.40 10.71
C THR A 107 -4.59 -13.45 10.85
N GLN A 108 -4.05 -14.66 10.96
CA GLN A 108 -2.62 -14.87 11.12
C GLN A 108 -1.88 -14.10 9.99
N GLY A 109 -0.82 -13.34 10.30
CA GLY A 109 -0.20 -12.31 9.44
C GLY A 109 0.43 -12.78 8.12
N ILE A 110 1.29 -11.96 7.49
CA ILE A 110 1.94 -12.25 6.19
C ILE A 110 2.79 -13.55 6.27
N SER A 111 2.95 -14.26 5.15
CA SER A 111 3.73 -15.51 5.10
C SER A 111 5.19 -15.25 5.51
N ASN A 112 5.77 -16.17 6.28
CA ASN A 112 7.15 -16.03 6.77
C ASN A 112 8.15 -15.83 5.63
N GLU A 113 7.95 -16.45 4.46
CA GLU A 113 8.85 -16.31 3.30
C GLU A 113 9.03 -14.87 2.81
N VAL A 114 8.00 -14.02 2.99
CA VAL A 114 8.05 -12.59 2.63
C VAL A 114 8.74 -11.76 3.72
N CYS A 115 8.78 -12.25 4.96
CA CYS A 115 9.40 -11.57 6.10
C CYS A 115 10.80 -12.09 6.45
N THR A 116 11.17 -13.32 6.08
CA THR A 116 12.41 -14.01 6.49
C THR A 116 13.64 -13.61 5.69
N PHE A 117 13.52 -12.98 4.52
CA PHE A 117 14.68 -12.36 3.86
C PHE A 117 15.27 -11.17 4.66
N SER A 118 14.60 -10.75 5.74
CA SER A 118 15.12 -9.76 6.70
C SER A 118 16.08 -10.35 7.75
N PHE A 119 16.10 -11.67 7.94
CA PHE A 119 16.93 -12.31 8.97
C PHE A 119 17.85 -13.35 8.33
N GLY A 120 18.98 -12.87 7.81
CA GLY A 120 20.21 -13.66 7.89
C GLY A 120 20.52 -13.99 9.37
N PRO A 121 21.37 -15.00 9.64
CA PRO A 121 21.52 -15.66 10.95
C PRO A 121 22.21 -14.81 12.05
N PHE A 122 21.96 -13.52 12.12
CA PHE A 122 22.53 -12.62 13.12
C PHE A 122 21.44 -11.77 13.77
N VAL A 123 20.82 -12.29 14.83
CA VAL A 123 20.46 -11.51 16.03
C VAL A 123 20.49 -12.45 17.25
N PHE A 124 21.51 -12.29 18.10
CA PHE A 124 21.44 -12.56 19.54
C PHE A 124 20.76 -11.38 20.23
#